data_AF-A0A419HNT7-F1
#
_entry.id   AF-A0A419HNT7-F1
#
_cell.length_a   1.000
_cell.length_b   1.000
_cell.length_c   1.000
_cell.angle_alpha   90.00
_cell.angle_beta   90.00
_cell.angle_gamma   90.00
#
_symmetry.space_group_name_H-M   'P 1'
#
loop_
_entity.id
_entity.type
_entity.pdbx_description
1 polymer ?
#
loop_
_entity_poly.entity_id
_entity_poly.type
_entity_poly.pdbx_seq_one_letter_code
_entity_poly.pdbx_strand_id
1 'polypeptide(L)'
;MVVAAVAAGVGWRASSAQPTGEELGVYQVTGLTDAAQRKRLSVLGLDIVGHTADTATVVATQGEAEGLRRSGLTSRYQGTAREFYRYPAGRARGYHDYDSALAQLRDQVSRHPAIARLADIGNSFEGRPIPLMKISDNAGADEGEPEVVLTCNIHAREHLTAEMCLHVVDRYLAGYGTDPAITDLVNGRVLWVLPMVNPDGSEYDKDQQGWRKNRESPAVDLNRNFGHQWGCCQGSSADPESSTYRGEQAFSATETRRIRDFVHSRVIGGRQRIAAHIDFHTFGEMVGWPFGYTAAATGPGMSADEARTFQELGQKMAATNGYSAGKDSELYITDGGFDDWMWGEQRIYSYTFEMYPAQGPAGNGGFYPPAEVIDRETSRNDKAVDLLMSYANCVPKVIGKAC
;
A
#
# COMPACT_ATOMS: atom_id res chain seq x y z
N MET A 1 0.60 27.01 1.38
CA MET A 1 0.35 27.64 0.07
C MET A 1 -0.66 26.72 -0.63
N VAL A 2 -1.85 27.21 -0.91
CA VAL A 2 -3.01 26.41 -1.35
C VAL A 2 -2.72 25.79 -2.71
N VAL A 3 -2.68 24.46 -2.81
CA VAL A 3 -2.60 23.74 -4.08
C VAL A 3 -4.00 23.75 -4.70
N ALA A 4 -4.16 24.51 -5.77
CA ALA A 4 -5.36 24.50 -6.60
C ALA A 4 -5.31 23.27 -7.53
N ALA A 5 -6.23 22.33 -7.34
CA ALA A 5 -6.47 21.27 -8.31
C ALA A 5 -7.26 21.84 -9.50
N VAL A 6 -6.67 21.82 -10.69
CA VAL A 6 -7.32 22.22 -11.94
C VAL A 6 -8.30 21.13 -12.33
N ALA A 7 -9.59 21.48 -12.34
CA ALA A 7 -10.68 20.61 -12.78
C ALA A 7 -10.68 20.46 -14.31
N ALA A 8 -10.64 19.22 -14.79
CA ALA A 8 -11.09 18.87 -16.12
C ALA A 8 -12.04 17.68 -16.01
N GLY A 9 -13.32 17.98 -15.74
CA GLY A 9 -14.38 16.98 -15.76
C GLY A 9 -14.63 16.52 -17.20
N VAL A 10 -14.26 15.28 -17.52
CA VAL A 10 -14.81 14.60 -18.70
C VAL A 10 -16.16 14.02 -18.28
N GLY A 11 -17.24 14.62 -18.75
CA GLY A 11 -18.60 14.21 -18.42
C GLY A 11 -18.95 12.86 -19.05
N TRP A 12 -19.29 11.88 -18.22
CA TRP A 12 -19.89 10.62 -18.65
C TRP A 12 -21.42 10.71 -18.59
N ARG A 13 -22.10 10.15 -19.59
CA ARG A 13 -23.56 10.09 -19.64
C ARG A 13 -24.05 9.08 -18.61
N ALA A 14 -24.84 9.56 -17.65
CA ALA A 14 -25.46 8.68 -16.66
C ALA A 14 -26.38 7.65 -17.32
N SER A 15 -26.19 6.39 -16.95
CA SER A 15 -27.17 5.33 -17.15
C SER A 15 -28.20 5.37 -16.02
N SER A 16 -29.48 5.20 -16.35
CA SER A 16 -30.61 5.31 -15.43
C SER A 16 -31.05 3.97 -14.79
N ALA A 17 -30.32 2.87 -15.03
CA ALA A 17 -30.64 1.57 -14.45
C ALA A 17 -29.59 1.18 -13.40
N GLN A 18 -30.01 1.01 -12.14
CA GLN A 18 -29.18 0.42 -11.10
C GLN A 18 -28.97 -1.07 -11.41
N PRO A 19 -27.78 -1.64 -11.09
CA PRO A 19 -27.52 -3.05 -11.32
C PRO A 19 -28.47 -3.93 -10.51
N THR A 20 -28.80 -5.09 -11.05
CA THR A 20 -29.49 -6.18 -10.34
C THR A 20 -28.46 -7.27 -10.07
N GLY A 21 -28.13 -7.56 -8.80
CA GLY A 21 -27.23 -8.67 -8.42
C GLY A 21 -26.04 -8.28 -7.53
N GLU A 22 -25.07 -9.20 -7.41
CA GLU A 22 -23.85 -9.13 -6.55
C GLU A 22 -22.71 -8.26 -7.14
N GLU A 23 -22.92 -7.56 -8.26
CA GLU A 23 -21.87 -6.79 -8.94
C GLU A 23 -21.62 -5.43 -8.25
N LEU A 24 -20.36 -5.14 -7.92
CA LEU A 24 -19.96 -3.85 -7.35
C LEU A 24 -20.26 -2.70 -8.31
N GLY A 25 -20.84 -1.62 -7.77
CA GLY A 25 -21.14 -0.40 -8.52
C GLY A 25 -20.16 0.72 -8.20
N VAL A 26 -19.96 1.62 -9.16
CA VAL A 26 -19.23 2.88 -8.94
C VAL A 26 -20.21 4.02 -8.73
N TYR A 27 -19.99 4.80 -7.67
CA TYR A 27 -20.85 5.90 -7.28
C TYR A 27 -20.04 7.17 -7.09
N GLN A 28 -20.53 8.27 -7.64
CA GLN A 28 -20.06 9.61 -7.32
C GLN A 28 -20.85 10.12 -6.11
N VAL A 29 -20.19 10.27 -4.98
CA VAL A 29 -20.70 10.94 -3.79
C VAL A 29 -20.43 12.44 -3.93
N THR A 30 -21.45 13.26 -3.72
CA THR A 30 -21.40 14.73 -3.91
C THR A 30 -21.85 15.45 -2.64
N GLY A 31 -21.47 16.72 -2.51
CA GLY A 31 -21.85 17.55 -1.37
C GLY A 31 -20.98 17.31 -0.15
N LEU A 32 -19.72 16.94 -0.35
CA LEU A 32 -18.72 16.77 0.72
C LEU A 32 -18.10 18.12 1.11
N THR A 33 -18.96 19.12 1.37
CA THR A 33 -18.58 20.52 1.55
C THR A 33 -17.89 20.82 2.88
N ASP A 34 -18.02 19.94 3.88
CA ASP A 34 -17.36 20.08 5.17
C ASP A 34 -16.67 18.79 5.65
N ALA A 35 -15.84 18.94 6.69
CA ALA A 35 -15.07 17.84 7.25
C ALA A 35 -15.94 16.76 7.92
N ALA A 36 -17.14 17.11 8.42
CA ALA A 36 -18.05 16.15 9.00
C ALA A 36 -18.69 15.25 7.93
N GLN A 37 -19.01 15.80 6.76
CA GLN A 37 -19.51 15.05 5.61
C GLN A 37 -18.43 14.14 5.01
N ARG A 38 -17.19 14.62 4.88
CA ARG A 38 -16.04 13.77 4.48
C ARG A 38 -15.80 12.65 5.49
N LYS A 39 -15.93 12.94 6.79
CA LYS A 39 -15.85 11.92 7.83
C LYS A 39 -16.98 10.88 7.75
N ARG A 40 -18.17 11.25 7.28
CA ARG A 40 -19.26 10.29 7.03
C ARG A 40 -18.94 9.32 5.89
N LEU A 41 -18.16 9.75 4.90
CA LEU A 41 -17.70 8.87 3.84
C LEU A 41 -16.72 7.83 4.38
N SER A 42 -15.80 8.25 5.25
CA SER A 42 -14.74 7.38 5.77
C SER A 42 -15.21 6.35 6.79
N VAL A 43 -16.28 6.62 7.53
CA VAL A 43 -16.86 5.66 8.52
C VAL A 43 -17.79 4.62 7.91
N LEU A 44 -17.87 4.53 6.58
CA LEU A 44 -18.63 3.47 5.91
C LEU A 44 -17.70 2.37 5.37
N GLY A 45 -16.38 2.50 5.59
CA GLY A 45 -15.38 1.54 5.14
C GLY A 45 -15.40 1.31 3.64
N LEU A 46 -15.75 2.30 2.82
CA LEU A 46 -15.88 2.11 1.36
C LEU A 46 -14.51 2.12 0.66
N ASP A 47 -14.43 1.49 -0.51
CA ASP A 47 -13.29 1.62 -1.41
C ASP A 47 -13.36 2.95 -2.15
N ILE A 48 -12.57 3.93 -1.69
CA ILE A 48 -12.51 5.28 -2.24
C ILE A 48 -11.44 5.31 -3.33
N VAL A 49 -11.87 5.52 -4.58
CA VAL A 49 -11.04 5.44 -5.79
C VAL A 49 -10.89 6.79 -6.49
N GLY A 50 -11.15 7.86 -5.76
CA GLY A 50 -10.97 9.23 -6.22
C GLY A 50 -11.67 10.21 -5.30
N HIS A 51 -11.12 11.40 -5.15
CA HIS A 51 -11.75 12.48 -4.39
C HIS A 51 -11.35 13.85 -4.93
N THR A 52 -12.25 14.81 -4.73
CA THR A 52 -12.02 16.25 -4.91
C THR A 52 -12.33 16.96 -3.58
N ALA A 53 -12.29 18.30 -3.57
CA ALA A 53 -12.68 19.07 -2.39
C ALA A 53 -14.15 18.84 -1.96
N ASP A 54 -15.02 18.47 -2.90
CA ASP A 54 -16.48 18.44 -2.74
C ASP A 54 -17.15 17.12 -3.19
N THR A 55 -16.38 16.20 -3.78
CA THR A 55 -16.87 14.91 -4.28
C THR A 55 -15.92 13.76 -3.95
N ALA A 56 -16.45 12.54 -3.95
CA ALA A 56 -15.66 11.32 -3.91
C ALA A 56 -16.24 10.26 -4.84
N THR A 57 -15.38 9.45 -5.44
CA THR A 57 -15.75 8.30 -6.25
C THR A 57 -15.51 7.05 -5.43
N VAL A 58 -16.55 6.25 -5.24
CA VAL A 58 -16.49 5.04 -4.41
C VAL A 58 -16.95 3.82 -5.18
N VAL A 59 -16.34 2.69 -4.87
CA VAL A 59 -16.83 1.37 -5.26
C VAL A 59 -17.59 0.79 -4.07
N ALA A 60 -18.80 0.33 -4.31
CA ALA A 60 -19.71 -0.09 -3.25
C ALA A 60 -20.67 -1.18 -3.72
N THR A 61 -21.09 -2.05 -2.80
CA THR A 61 -22.25 -2.93 -2.98
C THR A 61 -23.54 -2.11 -3.07
N GLN A 62 -24.64 -2.73 -3.48
CA GLN A 62 -25.94 -2.06 -3.43
C GLN A 62 -26.32 -1.65 -2.00
N GLY A 63 -26.07 -2.51 -1.01
CA GLY A 63 -26.38 -2.24 0.39
C GLY A 63 -25.55 -1.08 0.97
N GLU A 64 -24.27 -0.99 0.60
CA GLU A 64 -23.38 0.12 0.94
C GLU A 64 -23.84 1.43 0.30
N ALA A 65 -24.25 1.39 -0.98
CA ALA A 65 -24.79 2.56 -1.68
C ALA A 65 -26.10 3.08 -1.06
N GLU A 66 -26.96 2.18 -0.56
CA GLU A 66 -28.12 2.58 0.24
C GLU A 66 -27.72 3.14 1.61
N GLY A 67 -26.64 2.63 2.22
CA GLY A 67 -26.03 3.14 3.44
C GLY A 67 -25.55 4.59 3.31
N LEU A 68 -24.94 4.95 2.18
CA LEU A 68 -24.60 6.33 1.84
C LEU A 68 -25.83 7.24 1.88
N ARG A 69 -26.93 6.82 1.22
CA ARG A 69 -28.18 7.58 1.18
C ARG A 69 -28.81 7.74 2.57
N ARG A 70 -28.84 6.66 3.36
CA ARG A 70 -29.32 6.69 4.76
C ARG A 70 -28.49 7.63 5.66
N SER A 71 -27.21 7.80 5.34
CA SER A 71 -26.31 8.71 6.07
C SER A 71 -26.45 10.19 5.67
N GLY A 72 -27.40 10.50 4.78
CA GLY A 72 -27.67 11.84 4.26
C GLY A 72 -26.68 12.30 3.20
N LEU A 73 -25.87 11.39 2.64
CA LEU A 73 -24.96 11.69 1.54
C LEU A 73 -25.68 11.49 0.20
N THR A 74 -25.44 12.42 -0.73
CA THR A 74 -25.97 12.28 -2.09
C THR A 74 -25.00 11.45 -2.92
N SER A 75 -25.46 10.33 -3.46
CA SER A 75 -24.66 9.43 -4.31
C SER A 75 -25.34 9.20 -5.67
N ARG A 76 -24.57 9.28 -6.76
CA ARG A 76 -25.04 9.01 -8.13
C ARG A 76 -24.28 7.83 -8.73
N TYR A 77 -25.00 6.79 -9.15
CA TYR A 77 -24.43 5.65 -9.87
C TYR A 77 -23.79 6.10 -11.19
N GLN A 78 -22.58 5.61 -11.46
CA GLN A 78 -21.78 5.95 -12.64
C GLN A 78 -21.64 4.76 -13.62
N GLY A 79 -21.77 3.52 -13.14
CA GLY A 79 -21.54 2.31 -13.93
C GLY A 79 -21.04 1.18 -13.04
N THR A 80 -20.80 0.02 -13.63
CA THR A 80 -20.26 -1.14 -12.89
C THR A 80 -18.77 -0.94 -12.59
N ALA A 81 -18.27 -1.55 -11.52
CA ALA A 81 -16.83 -1.56 -11.23
C ALA A 81 -16.05 -2.18 -12.38
N ARG A 82 -16.59 -3.26 -12.99
CA ARG A 82 -16.00 -3.92 -14.15
C ARG A 82 -15.81 -2.97 -15.33
N GLU A 83 -16.80 -2.15 -15.65
CA GLU A 83 -16.68 -1.14 -16.71
C GLU A 83 -15.70 -0.03 -16.34
N PHE A 84 -15.69 0.39 -15.08
CA PHE A 84 -14.83 1.46 -14.58
C PHE A 84 -13.34 1.11 -14.61
N TYR A 85 -13.01 -0.14 -14.33
CA TYR A 85 -11.63 -0.64 -14.38
C TYR A 85 -11.21 -1.18 -15.73
N ARG A 86 -12.12 -1.28 -16.70
CA ARG A 86 -11.82 -1.86 -18.00
C ARG A 86 -10.84 -0.99 -18.78
N TYR A 87 -9.59 -1.42 -18.85
CA TYR A 87 -8.55 -0.78 -19.67
C TYR A 87 -8.36 -1.50 -21.02
N PRO A 88 -7.89 -0.79 -22.07
CA PRO A 88 -7.66 -1.39 -23.38
C PRO A 88 -6.72 -2.59 -23.29
N ALA A 89 -7.11 -3.70 -23.92
CA ALA A 89 -6.30 -4.90 -24.00
C ALA A 89 -4.90 -4.55 -24.53
N GLY A 90 -3.86 -4.92 -23.77
CA GLY A 90 -2.47 -4.75 -24.18
C GLY A 90 -1.68 -3.65 -23.45
N ARG A 91 -2.30 -2.75 -22.67
CA ARG A 91 -1.55 -1.75 -21.88
C ARG A 91 -0.80 -2.30 -20.67
N ALA A 92 -1.29 -3.41 -20.11
CA ALA A 92 -0.59 -4.16 -19.07
C ALA A 92 0.55 -5.05 -19.63
N ARG A 93 0.77 -5.07 -20.97
CA ARG A 93 1.91 -5.78 -21.56
C ARG A 93 3.18 -5.00 -21.22
N GLY A 94 3.86 -5.43 -20.16
CA GLY A 94 5.06 -4.79 -19.66
C GLY A 94 5.21 -4.90 -18.15
N TYR A 95 4.12 -5.16 -17.42
CA TYR A 95 4.21 -5.55 -16.01
C TYR A 95 4.61 -7.01 -15.90
N HIS A 96 5.39 -7.31 -14.88
CA HIS A 96 5.71 -8.66 -14.45
C HIS A 96 4.45 -9.33 -13.91
N ASP A 97 4.33 -10.62 -14.23
CA ASP A 97 3.43 -11.52 -13.53
C ASP A 97 4.21 -12.30 -12.48
N TYR A 98 3.52 -13.17 -11.75
CA TYR A 98 4.15 -13.89 -10.65
C TYR A 98 5.40 -14.66 -11.09
N ASP A 99 5.31 -15.37 -12.22
CA ASP A 99 6.39 -16.21 -12.72
C ASP A 99 7.56 -15.37 -13.24
N SER A 100 7.30 -14.29 -13.97
CA SER A 100 8.36 -13.42 -14.48
C SER A 100 9.04 -12.60 -13.38
N ALA A 101 8.29 -12.10 -12.39
CA ALA A 101 8.84 -11.46 -11.20
C ALA A 101 9.74 -12.42 -10.42
N LEU A 102 9.28 -13.65 -10.18
CA LEU A 102 10.07 -14.67 -9.48
C LEU A 102 11.32 -15.08 -10.28
N ALA A 103 11.23 -15.14 -11.61
CA ALA A 103 12.37 -15.38 -12.47
C ALA A 103 13.42 -14.26 -12.37
N GLN A 104 13.01 -12.99 -12.36
CA GLN A 104 13.91 -11.85 -12.16
C GLN A 104 14.62 -11.91 -10.81
N LEU A 105 13.90 -12.19 -9.72
CA LEU A 105 14.50 -12.34 -8.39
C LEU A 105 15.56 -13.45 -8.34
N ARG A 106 15.27 -14.60 -8.96
CA ARG A 106 16.22 -15.73 -9.06
C ARG A 106 17.45 -15.35 -9.87
N ASP A 107 17.28 -14.64 -10.97
CA ASP A 107 18.37 -14.14 -11.80
C ASP A 107 19.26 -13.17 -11.01
N GLN A 108 18.65 -12.25 -10.24
CA GLN A 108 19.37 -11.35 -9.33
C GLN A 108 20.20 -12.09 -8.28
N VAL A 109 19.66 -13.13 -7.64
CA VAL A 109 20.45 -13.97 -6.70
C VAL A 109 21.63 -14.65 -7.41
N SER A 110 21.42 -15.14 -8.63
CA SER A 110 22.47 -15.82 -9.38
C SER A 110 23.63 -14.90 -9.74
N ARG A 111 23.34 -13.63 -10.03
CA ARG A 111 24.34 -12.60 -10.37
C ARG A 111 25.00 -11.96 -9.15
N HIS A 112 24.30 -11.94 -8.00
CA HIS A 112 24.76 -11.27 -6.78
C HIS A 112 24.76 -12.21 -5.54
N PRO A 113 25.32 -13.43 -5.60
CA PRO A 113 25.17 -14.42 -4.54
C PRO A 113 25.94 -14.10 -3.25
N ALA A 114 26.81 -13.10 -3.25
CA ALA A 114 27.43 -12.62 -2.01
C ALA A 114 26.44 -11.83 -1.15
N ILE A 115 25.58 -11.03 -1.79
CA ILE A 115 24.76 -10.01 -1.13
C ILE A 115 23.25 -10.21 -1.26
N ALA A 116 22.80 -11.20 -2.02
CA ALA A 116 21.38 -11.49 -2.22
C ALA A 116 21.00 -12.90 -1.76
N ARG A 117 19.86 -13.04 -1.08
CA ARG A 117 19.20 -14.35 -0.86
C ARG A 117 17.72 -14.23 -1.18
N LEU A 118 17.18 -15.23 -1.86
CA LEU A 118 15.74 -15.35 -2.09
C LEU A 118 15.20 -16.48 -1.22
N ALA A 119 14.15 -16.17 -0.47
CA ALA A 119 13.36 -17.09 0.33
C ALA A 119 11.87 -16.81 0.07
N ASP A 120 11.01 -17.40 0.89
CA ASP A 120 9.59 -17.09 0.97
C ASP A 120 9.15 -17.01 2.43
N ILE A 121 8.03 -16.33 2.69
CA ILE A 121 7.41 -16.25 4.03
C ILE A 121 6.29 -17.30 4.19
N GLY A 122 6.32 -18.36 3.39
CA GLY A 122 5.25 -19.34 3.23
C GLY A 122 4.37 -19.07 2.01
N ASN A 123 3.33 -19.90 1.87
CA ASN A 123 2.43 -19.85 0.72
C ASN A 123 1.20 -18.96 0.96
N SER A 124 0.70 -18.36 -0.12
CA SER A 124 -0.62 -17.77 -0.28
C SER A 124 -1.74 -18.83 -0.18
N PHE A 125 -2.99 -18.39 -0.24
CA PHE A 125 -4.15 -19.29 -0.18
C PHE A 125 -4.18 -20.35 -1.30
N GLU A 126 -3.93 -19.97 -2.54
CA GLU A 126 -3.88 -20.88 -3.70
C GLU A 126 -2.54 -21.61 -3.84
N GLY A 127 -1.63 -21.44 -2.87
CA GLY A 127 -0.40 -22.22 -2.75
C GLY A 127 0.83 -21.64 -3.43
N ARG A 128 0.81 -20.37 -3.87
CA ARG A 128 1.99 -19.69 -4.42
C ARG A 128 2.90 -19.23 -3.28
N PRO A 129 4.21 -19.55 -3.30
CA PRO A 129 5.16 -18.97 -2.34
C PRO A 129 5.15 -17.44 -2.39
N ILE A 130 5.10 -16.77 -1.23
CA ILE A 130 5.18 -15.31 -1.15
C ILE A 130 6.67 -14.93 -1.10
N PRO A 131 7.25 -14.38 -2.18
CA PRO A 131 8.69 -14.23 -2.30
C PRO A 131 9.24 -13.16 -1.35
N LEU A 132 10.41 -13.44 -0.77
CA LEU A 132 11.15 -12.54 0.11
C LEU A 132 12.61 -12.46 -0.36
N MET A 133 13.00 -11.30 -0.87
CA MET A 133 14.40 -11.00 -1.19
C MET A 133 15.09 -10.39 0.03
N LYS A 134 16.27 -10.87 0.38
CA LYS A 134 17.20 -10.28 1.33
C LYS A 134 18.36 -9.67 0.59
N ILE A 135 18.71 -8.42 0.91
CA ILE A 135 19.92 -7.73 0.46
C ILE A 135 20.72 -7.27 1.68
N SER A 136 21.99 -7.66 1.76
CA SER A 136 22.94 -7.31 2.82
C SER A 136 24.34 -7.71 2.38
N ASP A 137 25.37 -7.00 2.81
CA ASP A 137 26.78 -7.34 2.52
C ASP A 137 27.18 -8.76 2.98
N ASN A 138 26.47 -9.32 3.98
CA ASN A 138 26.56 -10.71 4.41
C ASN A 138 25.18 -11.41 4.42
N ALA A 139 24.55 -11.51 3.26
CA ALA A 139 23.19 -12.05 3.14
C ALA A 139 23.01 -13.49 3.69
N GLY A 140 24.08 -14.27 3.86
CA GLY A 140 24.06 -15.62 4.43
C GLY A 140 23.95 -15.70 5.96
N ALA A 141 24.12 -14.59 6.69
CA ALA A 141 24.10 -14.55 8.14
C ALA A 141 23.15 -13.47 8.69
N ASP A 142 22.82 -13.57 9.97
CA ASP A 142 22.11 -12.51 10.70
C ASP A 142 23.12 -11.82 11.63
N GLU A 143 23.51 -10.59 11.30
CA GLU A 143 24.54 -9.83 12.00
C GLU A 143 23.93 -8.80 12.98
N GLY A 144 22.61 -8.84 13.18
CA GLY A 144 21.91 -7.97 14.12
C GLY A 144 21.82 -6.51 13.70
N GLU A 145 22.11 -6.22 12.43
CA GLU A 145 21.95 -4.90 11.81
C GLU A 145 20.49 -4.44 11.82
N PRO A 146 20.24 -3.11 11.77
CA PRO A 146 18.89 -2.60 11.58
C PRO A 146 18.31 -3.04 10.23
N GLU A 147 17.08 -3.54 10.25
CA GLU A 147 16.42 -4.04 9.05
C GLU A 147 15.38 -3.07 8.53
N VAL A 148 15.25 -3.02 7.21
CA VAL A 148 14.20 -2.30 6.51
C VAL A 148 13.40 -3.29 5.69
N VAL A 149 12.07 -3.17 5.73
CA VAL A 149 11.18 -3.99 4.91
C VAL A 149 10.48 -3.10 3.89
N LEU A 150 10.43 -3.55 2.64
CA LEU A 150 9.58 -2.97 1.60
C LEU A 150 8.55 -4.03 1.19
N THR A 151 7.28 -3.65 1.20
CA THR A 151 6.18 -4.51 0.75
C THR A 151 5.48 -3.86 -0.43
N CYS A 152 5.05 -4.70 -1.36
CA CYS A 152 4.38 -4.28 -2.58
C CYS A 152 3.25 -5.24 -2.92
N ASN A 153 2.29 -4.73 -3.69
CA ASN A 153 1.18 -5.50 -4.26
C ASN A 153 0.39 -6.30 -3.20
N ILE A 154 0.12 -5.68 -2.05
CA ILE A 154 -0.84 -6.18 -1.07
C ILE A 154 -2.28 -6.07 -1.61
N HIS A 155 -2.59 -5.00 -2.35
CA HIS A 155 -3.79 -4.95 -3.19
C HIS A 155 -3.45 -5.43 -4.61
N ALA A 156 -4.24 -6.39 -5.10
CA ALA A 156 -3.99 -7.10 -6.33
C ALA A 156 -3.89 -6.21 -7.59
N ARG A 157 -4.80 -5.24 -7.73
CA ARG A 157 -4.87 -4.31 -8.87
C ARG A 157 -3.70 -3.33 -9.00
N GLU A 158 -2.84 -3.23 -8.00
CA GLU A 158 -1.82 -2.18 -7.88
C GLU A 158 -0.46 -2.63 -8.45
N HIS A 159 -0.44 -3.11 -9.70
CA HIS A 159 0.70 -3.79 -10.32
C HIS A 159 2.00 -2.96 -10.38
N LEU A 160 1.90 -1.63 -10.49
CA LEU A 160 3.08 -0.74 -10.47
C LEU A 160 3.91 -0.85 -9.18
N THR A 161 3.28 -1.25 -8.08
CA THR A 161 3.98 -1.45 -6.81
C THR A 161 4.90 -2.67 -6.88
N ALA A 162 4.51 -3.76 -7.56
CA ALA A 162 5.40 -4.90 -7.76
C ALA A 162 6.67 -4.48 -8.53
N GLU A 163 6.50 -3.69 -9.60
CA GLU A 163 7.62 -3.11 -10.34
C GLU A 163 8.51 -2.21 -9.46
N MET A 164 7.92 -1.45 -8.53
CA MET A 164 8.67 -0.62 -7.58
C MET A 164 9.62 -1.46 -6.73
N CYS A 165 9.13 -2.56 -6.15
CA CYS A 165 9.96 -3.45 -5.37
C CYS A 165 11.02 -4.16 -6.23
N LEU A 166 10.69 -4.61 -7.44
CA LEU A 166 11.64 -5.23 -8.38
C LEU A 166 12.75 -4.25 -8.79
N HIS A 167 12.38 -2.99 -9.08
CA HIS A 167 13.31 -1.91 -9.38
C HIS A 167 14.28 -1.64 -8.21
N VAL A 168 13.79 -1.62 -6.97
CA VAL A 168 14.67 -1.44 -5.79
C VAL A 168 15.67 -2.57 -5.67
N VAL A 169 15.24 -3.82 -5.88
CA VAL A 169 16.14 -4.99 -5.87
C VAL A 169 17.23 -4.81 -6.92
N ASP A 170 16.86 -4.47 -8.16
CA ASP A 170 17.82 -4.25 -9.25
C ASP A 170 18.79 -3.11 -8.93
N ARG A 171 18.29 -1.97 -8.46
CA ARG A 171 19.08 -0.77 -8.13
C ARG A 171 20.10 -1.05 -7.03
N TYR A 172 19.68 -1.65 -5.92
CA TYR A 172 20.59 -1.90 -4.79
C TYR A 172 21.65 -2.95 -5.13
N LEU A 173 21.28 -4.01 -5.85
CA LEU A 173 22.24 -5.06 -6.23
C LEU A 173 23.23 -4.60 -7.30
N ALA A 174 22.78 -3.82 -8.28
CA ALA A 174 23.67 -3.25 -9.30
C ALA A 174 24.56 -2.13 -8.74
N GLY A 175 24.05 -1.35 -7.78
CA GLY A 175 24.78 -0.25 -7.13
C GLY A 175 25.82 -0.70 -6.11
N TYR A 176 25.71 -1.90 -5.54
CA TYR A 176 26.67 -2.38 -4.55
C TYR A 176 28.08 -2.54 -5.13
N GLY A 177 29.07 -1.90 -4.50
CA GLY A 177 30.46 -1.86 -4.95
C GLY A 177 30.74 -0.85 -6.07
N THR A 178 29.73 -0.15 -6.59
CA THR A 178 29.87 0.86 -7.66
C THR A 178 29.39 2.24 -7.23
N ASP A 179 28.25 2.32 -6.56
CA ASP A 179 27.72 3.51 -5.91
C ASP A 179 28.11 3.48 -4.41
N PRO A 180 28.96 4.41 -3.94
CA PRO A 180 29.36 4.46 -2.54
C PRO A 180 28.19 4.61 -1.57
N ALA A 181 27.14 5.36 -1.93
CA ALA A 181 26.00 5.56 -1.04
C ALA A 181 25.18 4.27 -0.87
N ILE A 182 24.91 3.53 -1.96
CA ILE A 182 24.25 2.22 -1.88
C ILE A 182 25.12 1.22 -1.14
N THR A 183 26.44 1.23 -1.40
CA THR A 183 27.39 0.34 -0.73
C THR A 183 27.38 0.56 0.78
N ASP A 184 27.42 1.82 1.24
CA ASP A 184 27.36 2.15 2.66
C ASP A 184 26.03 1.73 3.31
N LEU A 185 24.92 1.81 2.57
CA LEU A 185 23.62 1.36 3.07
C LEU A 185 23.57 -0.17 3.23
N VAL A 186 24.04 -0.92 2.23
CA VAL A 186 24.03 -2.40 2.23
C VAL A 186 25.04 -2.99 3.23
N ASN A 187 26.14 -2.29 3.52
CA ASN A 187 27.14 -2.68 4.52
C ASN A 187 26.70 -2.48 5.98
N GLY A 188 25.57 -1.82 6.21
CA GLY A 188 25.15 -1.45 7.55
C GLY A 188 23.69 -1.77 7.85
N ARG A 189 22.97 -2.37 6.90
CA ARG A 189 21.52 -2.62 6.96
C ARG A 189 21.20 -3.92 6.23
N VAL A 190 20.14 -4.56 6.70
CA VAL A 190 19.45 -5.60 5.94
C VAL A 190 18.22 -4.99 5.27
N LEU A 191 18.13 -5.12 3.95
CA LEU A 191 16.93 -4.77 3.18
C LEU A 191 16.16 -6.06 2.83
N TRP A 192 14.94 -6.16 3.32
CA TRP A 192 13.97 -7.19 2.99
C TRP A 192 12.94 -6.64 2.01
N VAL A 193 12.68 -7.35 0.91
CA VAL A 193 11.73 -6.90 -0.13
C VAL A 193 10.73 -8.02 -0.42
N LEU A 194 9.43 -7.71 -0.26
CA LEU A 194 8.30 -8.56 -0.62
C LEU A 194 7.59 -7.94 -1.84
N PRO A 195 7.98 -8.29 -3.08
CA PRO A 195 7.45 -7.63 -4.27
C PRO A 195 5.99 -7.98 -4.56
N MET A 196 5.49 -9.11 -4.06
CA MET A 196 4.11 -9.54 -4.25
C MET A 196 3.57 -10.20 -2.98
N VAL A 197 2.96 -9.39 -2.11
CA VAL A 197 2.29 -9.89 -0.91
C VAL A 197 1.04 -10.72 -1.24
N ASN A 198 0.32 -10.34 -2.29
CA ASN A 198 -0.93 -10.97 -2.73
C ASN A 198 -0.80 -11.60 -4.13
N PRO A 199 0.03 -12.66 -4.28
CA PRO A 199 0.31 -13.23 -5.60
C PRO A 199 -0.93 -13.82 -6.26
N ASP A 200 -1.86 -14.40 -5.49
CA ASP A 200 -3.08 -15.00 -6.04
C ASP A 200 -4.03 -13.94 -6.57
N GLY A 201 -4.23 -12.87 -5.80
CA GLY A 201 -5.07 -11.76 -6.22
C GLY A 201 -4.48 -11.07 -7.45
N SER A 202 -3.17 -10.86 -7.48
CA SER A 202 -2.45 -10.24 -8.60
C SER A 202 -2.62 -11.04 -9.89
N GLU A 203 -2.42 -12.36 -9.83
CA GLU A 203 -2.64 -13.23 -11.00
C GLU A 203 -4.09 -13.21 -11.48
N TYR A 204 -5.05 -13.15 -10.55
CA TYR A 204 -6.47 -13.07 -10.88
C TYR A 204 -6.86 -11.72 -11.51
N ASP A 205 -6.25 -10.62 -11.06
CA ASP A 205 -6.54 -9.27 -11.56
C ASP A 205 -6.13 -9.07 -13.02
N LYS A 206 -5.11 -9.79 -13.51
CA LYS A 206 -4.67 -9.76 -14.92
C LYS A 206 -5.83 -9.94 -15.90
N ASP A 207 -6.78 -10.82 -15.55
CA ASP A 207 -7.94 -11.13 -16.38
C ASP A 207 -9.21 -10.37 -15.96
N GLN A 208 -9.41 -10.12 -14.65
CA GLN A 208 -10.64 -9.50 -14.17
C GLN A 208 -10.65 -7.97 -14.23
N GLN A 209 -9.50 -7.35 -13.98
CA GLN A 209 -9.31 -5.90 -13.80
C GLN A 209 -10.19 -5.28 -12.70
N GLY A 210 -9.55 -4.73 -11.68
CA GLY A 210 -10.16 -4.05 -10.54
C GLY A 210 -10.20 -4.87 -9.27
N TRP A 211 -9.67 -6.09 -9.30
CA TRP A 211 -9.62 -6.98 -8.14
C TRP A 211 -8.63 -6.44 -7.10
N ARG A 212 -9.10 -6.27 -5.87
CA ARG A 212 -8.32 -5.67 -4.77
C ARG A 212 -7.84 -6.71 -3.75
N LYS A 213 -8.73 -7.65 -3.40
CA LYS A 213 -8.62 -8.57 -2.26
C LYS A 213 -7.69 -9.76 -2.56
N ASN A 214 -7.49 -10.65 -1.59
CA ASN A 214 -6.87 -11.96 -1.85
C ASN A 214 -7.85 -12.89 -2.61
N ARG A 215 -7.55 -14.20 -2.66
CA ARG A 215 -8.36 -15.22 -3.35
C ARG A 215 -8.99 -16.26 -2.43
N GLU A 216 -9.06 -15.97 -1.14
CA GLU A 216 -9.78 -16.80 -0.17
C GLU A 216 -11.30 -16.79 -0.43
N SER A 217 -12.01 -17.69 0.24
CA SER A 217 -13.47 -17.74 0.22
C SER A 217 -14.01 -17.70 1.65
N PRO A 218 -14.55 -16.56 2.12
CA PRO A 218 -14.65 -15.26 1.43
C PRO A 218 -13.29 -14.55 1.25
N ALA A 219 -13.15 -13.76 0.17
CA ALA A 219 -11.94 -12.99 -0.11
C ALA A 219 -11.83 -11.76 0.78
N VAL A 220 -10.65 -11.49 1.31
CA VAL A 220 -10.36 -10.48 2.35
C VAL A 220 -9.52 -9.33 1.77
N ASP A 221 -9.83 -8.09 2.15
CA ASP A 221 -8.93 -6.96 1.99
C ASP A 221 -7.78 -7.10 3.00
N LEU A 222 -6.61 -7.49 2.49
CA LEU A 222 -5.44 -7.76 3.34
C LEU A 222 -5.05 -6.54 4.17
N ASN A 223 -5.20 -5.31 3.63
CA ASN A 223 -4.88 -4.08 4.35
C ASN A 223 -6.04 -3.58 5.23
N ARG A 224 -6.98 -4.47 5.59
CA ARG A 224 -7.96 -4.30 6.68
C ARG A 224 -7.93 -5.47 7.67
N ASN A 225 -6.96 -6.37 7.53
CA ASN A 225 -6.92 -7.64 8.25
C ASN A 225 -5.81 -7.73 9.31
N PHE A 226 -5.14 -6.63 9.64
CA PHE A 226 -4.10 -6.61 10.68
C PHE A 226 -4.67 -6.34 12.08
N GLY A 227 -3.90 -6.67 13.13
CA GLY A 227 -4.37 -6.73 14.52
C GLY A 227 -4.67 -5.40 15.20
N HIS A 228 -4.03 -4.30 14.78
CA HIS A 228 -4.16 -3.04 15.49
C HIS A 228 -5.47 -2.35 15.14
N GLN A 229 -6.32 -2.15 16.17
CA GLN A 229 -7.60 -1.46 16.03
C GLN A 229 -8.55 -2.12 15.00
N TRP A 230 -8.40 -3.42 14.74
CA TRP A 230 -9.20 -4.14 13.76
C TRP A 230 -10.72 -3.99 14.00
N GLY A 231 -11.45 -3.51 12.98
CA GLY A 231 -12.91 -3.34 13.04
C GLY A 231 -13.42 -2.32 14.08
N CYS A 232 -12.57 -1.43 14.60
CA CYS A 232 -12.93 -0.59 15.74
C CYS A 232 -13.82 0.61 15.40
N CYS A 233 -13.71 1.15 14.17
CA CYS A 233 -14.22 2.48 13.86
C CYS A 233 -14.98 2.56 12.53
N GLN A 234 -15.34 1.41 11.95
CA GLN A 234 -16.01 1.32 10.64
C GLN A 234 -15.15 1.88 9.50
N GLY A 235 -13.82 1.75 9.63
CA GLY A 235 -12.86 2.04 8.55
C GLY A 235 -12.73 0.89 7.53
N SER A 236 -13.52 -0.17 7.71
CA SER A 236 -13.63 -1.35 6.86
C SER A 236 -15.04 -1.94 6.93
N SER A 237 -15.33 -2.91 6.06
CA SER A 237 -16.65 -3.57 6.01
C SER A 237 -16.63 -4.96 6.65
N ALA A 238 -17.73 -5.35 7.32
CA ALA A 238 -17.98 -6.74 7.74
C ALA A 238 -18.73 -7.55 6.67
N ASP A 239 -19.14 -6.92 5.56
CA ASP A 239 -19.82 -7.57 4.46
C ASP A 239 -18.78 -8.31 3.57
N PRO A 240 -18.84 -9.64 3.42
CA PRO A 240 -17.93 -10.40 2.57
C PRO A 240 -17.90 -9.96 1.10
N GLU A 241 -18.98 -9.35 0.61
CA GLU A 241 -19.08 -8.85 -0.77
C GLU A 241 -18.35 -7.52 -0.96
N SER A 242 -18.07 -6.80 0.12
CA SER A 242 -17.37 -5.52 0.08
C SER A 242 -15.92 -5.68 -0.39
N SER A 243 -15.43 -4.69 -1.13
CA SER A 243 -14.03 -4.58 -1.55
C SER A 243 -13.08 -4.33 -0.38
N THR A 244 -13.59 -3.89 0.77
CA THR A 244 -12.84 -3.62 2.01
C THR A 244 -13.21 -4.60 3.13
N TYR A 245 -13.73 -5.79 2.77
CA TYR A 245 -14.07 -6.81 3.75
C TYR A 245 -12.87 -7.16 4.64
N ARG A 246 -13.00 -6.90 5.95
CA ARG A 246 -11.91 -7.03 6.93
C ARG A 246 -11.58 -8.46 7.36
N GLY A 247 -12.34 -9.45 6.92
CA GLY A 247 -12.27 -10.83 7.41
C GLY A 247 -13.12 -11.09 8.66
N GLU A 248 -13.08 -12.32 9.17
CA GLU A 248 -13.85 -12.74 10.37
C GLU A 248 -13.17 -12.32 11.68
N GLN A 249 -11.85 -12.17 11.66
CA GLN A 249 -11.01 -11.70 12.75
C GLN A 249 -9.69 -11.14 12.19
N ALA A 250 -8.95 -10.38 12.99
CA ALA A 250 -7.58 -10.01 12.62
C ALA A 250 -6.72 -11.26 12.30
N PHE A 251 -5.90 -11.16 11.26
CA PHE A 251 -5.06 -12.23 10.72
C PHE A 251 -5.86 -13.49 10.32
N SER A 252 -7.11 -13.33 9.89
CA SER A 252 -7.90 -14.41 9.30
C SER A 252 -7.47 -14.77 7.88
N ALA A 253 -6.80 -13.87 7.17
CA ALA A 253 -6.26 -14.16 5.85
C ALA A 253 -4.91 -14.91 5.92
N THR A 254 -4.67 -15.78 4.95
CA THR A 254 -3.43 -16.58 4.87
C THR A 254 -2.21 -15.69 4.68
N GLU A 255 -2.28 -14.73 3.77
CA GLU A 255 -1.17 -13.82 3.45
C GLU A 255 -0.81 -12.93 4.66
N THR A 256 -1.80 -12.37 5.36
CA THR A 256 -1.54 -11.54 6.54
C THR A 256 -0.96 -12.35 7.70
N ARG A 257 -1.34 -13.63 7.86
CA ARG A 257 -0.65 -14.54 8.80
C ARG A 257 0.81 -14.74 8.44
N ARG A 258 1.14 -14.92 7.15
CA ARG A 258 2.53 -15.06 6.71
C ARG A 258 3.36 -13.82 7.02
N ILE A 259 2.81 -12.64 6.77
CA ILE A 259 3.45 -11.37 7.12
C ILE A 259 3.68 -11.27 8.62
N ARG A 260 2.63 -11.54 9.42
CA ARG A 260 2.72 -11.52 10.89
C ARG A 260 3.83 -12.43 11.39
N ASP A 261 3.85 -13.67 10.91
CA ASP A 261 4.81 -14.68 11.35
C ASP A 261 6.24 -14.27 10.94
N PHE A 262 6.44 -13.68 9.75
CA PHE A 262 7.71 -13.11 9.34
C PHE A 262 8.15 -11.97 10.26
N VAL A 263 7.32 -10.95 10.49
CA VAL A 263 7.65 -9.80 11.33
C VAL A 263 7.93 -10.22 12.78
N HIS A 264 7.19 -11.20 13.32
CA HIS A 264 7.46 -11.78 14.63
C HIS A 264 8.77 -12.58 14.67
N SER A 265 9.14 -13.26 13.58
CA SER A 265 10.42 -13.97 13.49
C SER A 265 11.63 -13.03 13.58
N ARG A 266 11.43 -11.73 13.31
CA ARG A 266 12.47 -10.69 13.44
C ARG A 266 12.57 -10.09 14.84
N VAL A 267 11.79 -10.58 15.80
CA VAL A 267 12.01 -10.30 17.22
C VAL A 267 13.10 -11.24 17.75
N ILE A 268 14.35 -10.80 17.70
CA ILE A 268 15.53 -11.59 18.09
C ILE A 268 16.09 -11.09 19.41
N GLY A 269 16.11 -11.96 20.42
CA GLY A 269 16.57 -11.61 21.77
C GLY A 269 15.64 -10.60 22.46
N GLY A 270 14.34 -10.64 22.14
CA GLY A 270 13.34 -9.72 22.71
C GLY A 270 13.33 -8.32 22.08
N ARG A 271 14.13 -8.07 21.04
CA ARG A 271 14.16 -6.80 20.31
C ARG A 271 13.70 -6.98 18.87
N GLN A 272 12.76 -6.15 18.43
CA GLN A 272 12.40 -6.06 17.03
C GLN A 272 13.60 -5.55 16.21
N ARG A 273 13.99 -6.29 15.16
CA ARG A 273 15.13 -5.96 14.29
C ARG A 273 14.72 -5.08 13.12
N ILE A 274 13.48 -5.23 12.66
CA ILE A 274 12.89 -4.31 11.68
C ILE A 274 12.75 -2.94 12.32
N ALA A 275 13.41 -1.93 11.77
CA ALA A 275 13.38 -0.57 12.27
C ALA A 275 12.40 0.32 11.49
N ALA A 276 12.32 0.09 10.17
CA ALA A 276 11.49 0.89 9.28
C ALA A 276 10.85 0.04 8.18
N HIS A 277 9.73 0.53 7.65
CA HIS A 277 8.95 -0.15 6.63
C HIS A 277 8.34 0.86 5.64
N ILE A 278 8.25 0.46 4.37
CA ILE A 278 7.35 1.10 3.39
C ILE A 278 6.40 0.04 2.84
N ASP A 279 5.11 0.34 2.86
CA ASP A 279 4.07 -0.35 2.08
C ASP A 279 3.76 0.46 0.83
N PHE A 280 4.12 -0.06 -0.35
CA PHE A 280 3.85 0.60 -1.61
C PHE A 280 2.47 0.21 -2.13
N HIS A 281 1.68 1.25 -2.37
CA HIS A 281 0.35 1.25 -2.93
C HIS A 281 0.27 2.07 -4.21
N THR A 282 -0.83 1.90 -4.95
CA THR A 282 -1.29 2.92 -5.90
C THR A 282 -2.76 3.19 -5.62
N PHE A 283 -3.26 4.40 -5.78
CA PHE A 283 -2.62 5.58 -6.34
C PHE A 283 -2.97 6.81 -5.51
N GLY A 284 -2.22 7.90 -5.66
CA GLY A 284 -2.54 9.16 -4.99
C GLY A 284 -1.42 10.18 -4.95
N GLU A 285 -0.19 9.77 -5.27
CA GLU A 285 1.03 10.57 -5.09
C GLU A 285 1.10 11.15 -3.67
N MET A 286 1.06 10.27 -2.67
CA MET A 286 1.11 10.60 -1.24
C MET A 286 2.05 9.67 -0.46
N VAL A 287 2.78 10.24 0.49
CA VAL A 287 3.45 9.49 1.57
C VAL A 287 2.64 9.65 2.85
N GLY A 288 2.02 8.55 3.26
CA GLY A 288 1.19 8.38 4.44
C GLY A 288 1.96 7.83 5.65
N TRP A 289 1.40 8.05 6.85
CA TRP A 289 1.90 7.46 8.09
C TRP A 289 0.80 7.31 9.16
N PRO A 290 1.01 6.41 10.14
CA PRO A 290 0.03 6.13 11.17
C PRO A 290 -0.43 7.35 11.99
N PHE A 291 -1.63 7.33 12.56
CA PHE A 291 -2.60 6.25 12.46
C PHE A 291 -3.69 6.49 11.42
N GLY A 292 -4.10 5.44 10.72
CA GLY A 292 -5.25 5.40 9.81
C GLY A 292 -6.60 5.39 10.54
N TYR A 293 -6.71 4.70 11.68
CA TYR A 293 -7.99 4.55 12.40
C TYR A 293 -8.51 5.80 13.12
N THR A 294 -7.71 6.86 13.21
CA THR A 294 -8.08 8.07 13.95
C THR A 294 -7.52 9.33 13.32
N ALA A 295 -8.33 10.39 13.28
CA ALA A 295 -7.88 11.73 12.88
C ALA A 295 -7.06 12.44 13.96
N ALA A 296 -6.97 11.88 15.18
CA ALA A 296 -6.12 12.42 16.21
C ALA A 296 -4.65 12.41 15.77
N ALA A 297 -3.88 13.41 16.21
CA ALA A 297 -2.46 13.52 15.88
C ALA A 297 -1.63 12.34 16.43
N THR A 298 -2.11 11.70 17.50
CA THR A 298 -1.51 10.51 18.12
C THR A 298 -2.59 9.48 18.43
N GLY A 299 -2.16 8.25 18.71
CA GLY A 299 -2.98 7.16 19.24
C GLY A 299 -2.38 6.60 20.53
N PRO A 300 -3.06 5.65 21.22
CA PRO A 300 -2.54 5.01 22.42
C PRO A 300 -1.13 4.46 22.19
N GLY A 301 -0.22 4.80 23.10
CA GLY A 301 1.16 4.32 23.05
C GLY A 301 2.11 5.08 22.12
N MET A 302 1.65 6.05 21.33
CA MET A 302 2.50 6.94 20.53
C MET A 302 2.73 8.27 21.26
N SER A 303 3.99 8.61 21.51
CA SER A 303 4.41 9.89 22.08
C SER A 303 4.40 11.01 21.03
N ALA A 304 4.45 12.26 21.50
CA ALA A 304 4.54 13.42 20.62
C ALA A 304 5.85 13.48 19.81
N ASP A 305 6.95 12.93 20.36
CA ASP A 305 8.23 12.84 19.65
C ASP A 305 8.14 11.79 18.53
N GLU A 306 7.56 10.61 18.78
CA GLU A 306 7.38 9.59 17.75
C GLU A 306 6.44 10.06 16.62
N ALA A 307 5.35 10.75 16.96
CA ALA A 307 4.48 11.36 15.96
C ALA A 307 5.21 12.40 15.10
N ARG A 308 6.09 13.20 15.73
CA ARG A 308 6.94 14.17 15.01
C ARG A 308 7.99 13.47 14.15
N THR A 309 8.55 12.35 14.63
CA THR A 309 9.46 11.51 13.83
C THR A 309 8.78 11.02 12.56
N PHE A 310 7.54 10.52 12.66
CA PHE A 310 6.74 10.15 11.49
C PHE A 310 6.57 11.32 10.53
N GLN A 311 6.07 12.44 11.03
CA GLN A 311 5.81 13.63 10.24
C GLN A 311 7.07 14.13 9.50
N GLU A 312 8.19 14.29 10.20
CA GLU A 312 9.41 14.85 9.62
C GLU A 312 10.02 13.94 8.56
N LEU A 313 10.12 12.62 8.82
CA LEU A 313 10.69 11.71 7.84
C LEU A 313 9.74 11.48 6.66
N GLY A 314 8.42 11.37 6.90
CA GLY A 314 7.40 11.27 5.85
C GLY A 314 7.40 12.48 4.92
N GLN A 315 7.44 13.70 5.48
CA GLN A 315 7.54 14.94 4.70
C GLN A 315 8.85 15.02 3.90
N LYS A 316 9.98 14.62 4.47
CA LYS A 316 11.25 14.59 3.75
C LYS A 316 11.21 13.59 2.60
N MET A 317 10.64 12.40 2.79
CA MET A 317 10.48 11.40 1.73
C MET A 317 9.58 11.93 0.59
N ALA A 318 8.42 12.48 0.92
CA ALA A 318 7.49 13.08 -0.06
C ALA A 318 8.12 14.24 -0.85
N ALA A 319 8.99 15.03 -0.22
CA ALA A 319 9.70 16.11 -0.91
C ALA A 319 10.67 15.59 -1.99
N THR A 320 11.11 14.33 -1.91
CA THR A 320 12.06 13.77 -2.89
C THR A 320 11.43 13.37 -4.23
N ASN A 321 10.15 12.99 -4.20
CA ASN A 321 9.38 12.54 -5.35
C ASN A 321 8.26 13.54 -5.72
N GLY A 322 8.07 14.61 -4.95
CA GLY A 322 7.02 15.61 -5.21
C GLY A 322 5.62 15.11 -4.87
N TYR A 323 5.52 14.11 -4.00
CA TYR A 323 4.25 13.64 -3.46
C TYR A 323 3.74 14.56 -2.35
N SER A 324 2.46 14.46 -2.04
CA SER A 324 1.89 15.01 -0.81
C SER A 324 2.29 14.16 0.40
N ALA A 325 2.08 14.70 1.61
CA ALA A 325 2.43 14.04 2.85
C ALA A 325 1.38 14.34 3.92
N GLY A 326 0.97 13.32 4.68
CA GLY A 326 -0.01 13.45 5.75
C GLY A 326 -0.22 12.13 6.49
N LYS A 327 -1.06 12.14 7.54
CA LYS A 327 -1.49 10.88 8.15
C LYS A 327 -2.38 10.10 7.18
N ASP A 328 -2.40 8.77 7.25
CA ASP A 328 -3.27 7.96 6.38
C ASP A 328 -4.75 8.32 6.56
N SER A 329 -5.13 8.66 7.81
CA SER A 329 -6.47 9.15 8.16
C SER A 329 -6.90 10.44 7.42
N GLU A 330 -5.96 11.19 6.83
CA GLU A 330 -6.27 12.39 6.04
C GLU A 330 -6.86 12.05 4.67
N LEU A 331 -6.55 10.86 4.12
CA LEU A 331 -7.29 10.30 3.01
C LEU A 331 -8.69 9.94 3.49
N TYR A 332 -8.75 9.01 4.43
CA TYR A 332 -9.96 8.54 5.10
C TYR A 332 -9.59 7.61 6.26
N ILE A 333 -10.51 7.47 7.22
CA ILE A 333 -10.40 6.52 8.33
C ILE A 333 -10.40 5.08 7.80
N THR A 334 -9.41 4.31 8.23
CA THR A 334 -9.26 2.87 7.95
C THR A 334 -9.04 2.12 9.25
N ASP A 335 -9.38 0.83 9.32
CA ASP A 335 -9.04 0.01 10.49
C ASP A 335 -8.40 -1.31 10.07
N GLY A 336 -7.61 -1.92 10.97
CA GLY A 336 -6.84 -3.12 10.65
C GLY A 336 -5.79 -2.91 9.55
N GLY A 337 -5.25 -1.69 9.44
CA GLY A 337 -4.21 -1.33 8.48
C GLY A 337 -2.83 -1.89 8.85
N PHE A 338 -2.01 -2.13 7.84
CA PHE A 338 -0.70 -2.75 7.98
C PHE A 338 0.28 -1.85 8.75
N ASP A 339 0.41 -0.60 8.35
CA ASP A 339 1.28 0.39 8.99
C ASP A 339 0.88 0.71 10.45
N ASP A 340 -0.42 0.81 10.71
CA ASP A 340 -1.00 0.95 12.04
C ASP A 340 -0.56 -0.20 12.96
N TRP A 341 -0.53 -1.43 12.45
CA TRP A 341 -0.06 -2.60 13.20
C TRP A 341 1.47 -2.64 13.37
N MET A 342 2.21 -2.34 12.30
CA MET A 342 3.68 -2.28 12.32
C MET A 342 4.17 -1.30 13.39
N TRP A 343 3.55 -0.13 13.52
CA TRP A 343 3.90 0.79 14.60
C TRP A 343 3.23 0.41 15.94
N GLY A 344 1.91 0.24 15.95
CA GLY A 344 1.10 0.13 17.16
C GLY A 344 1.41 -1.09 18.02
N GLU A 345 1.89 -2.18 17.41
CA GLU A 345 2.26 -3.41 18.13
C GLU A 345 3.73 -3.77 18.00
N GLN A 346 4.38 -3.47 16.86
CA GLN A 346 5.76 -3.90 16.60
C GLN A 346 6.81 -2.79 16.76
N ARG A 347 6.38 -1.53 16.96
CA ARG A 347 7.27 -0.35 17.08
C ARG A 347 8.17 -0.11 15.87
N ILE A 348 7.68 -0.47 14.69
CA ILE A 348 8.36 -0.28 13.40
C ILE A 348 7.85 1.02 12.77
N TYR A 349 8.77 1.91 12.36
CA TYR A 349 8.39 3.13 11.66
C TYR A 349 7.93 2.80 10.23
N SER A 350 6.63 2.65 10.06
CA SER A 350 5.99 2.24 8.81
C SER A 350 5.35 3.42 8.08
N TYR A 351 5.55 3.49 6.78
CA TYR A 351 4.98 4.50 5.90
C TYR A 351 4.23 3.85 4.74
N THR A 352 3.13 4.48 4.33
CA THR A 352 2.35 4.05 3.17
C THR A 352 2.69 4.96 1.99
N PHE A 353 3.01 4.40 0.83
CA PHE A 353 3.25 5.18 -0.39
C PHE A 353 2.12 4.95 -1.38
N GLU A 354 1.25 5.94 -1.58
CA GLU A 354 0.31 5.95 -2.69
C GLU A 354 1.03 6.50 -3.92
N MET A 355 1.53 5.63 -4.79
CA MET A 355 2.34 6.00 -5.95
C MET A 355 1.51 6.66 -7.07
N TYR A 356 2.17 7.00 -8.18
CA TYR A 356 1.54 7.47 -9.41
C TYR A 356 0.41 6.53 -9.87
N PRO A 357 -0.67 7.08 -10.45
CA PRO A 357 -0.95 8.50 -10.70
C PRO A 357 -1.57 9.27 -9.53
N ALA A 358 -1.58 10.60 -9.58
CA ALA A 358 -2.28 11.41 -8.57
C ALA A 358 -3.81 11.20 -8.52
N GLN A 359 -4.39 10.61 -9.58
CA GLN A 359 -5.84 10.53 -9.77
C GLN A 359 -6.25 9.19 -10.37
N GLY A 360 -7.47 8.77 -10.03
CA GLY A 360 -7.97 7.44 -10.36
C GLY A 360 -8.29 7.17 -11.82
N PRO A 361 -8.97 6.04 -12.10
CA PRO A 361 -9.18 5.52 -13.45
C PRO A 361 -9.85 6.47 -14.45
N ALA A 362 -10.54 7.51 -13.98
CA ALA A 362 -11.07 8.59 -14.82
C ALA A 362 -9.99 9.50 -15.45
N GLY A 363 -8.70 9.33 -15.10
CA GLY A 363 -7.55 10.11 -15.56
C GLY A 363 -6.41 9.27 -16.18
N ASN A 364 -5.17 9.52 -15.76
CA ASN A 364 -3.90 9.03 -16.35
C ASN A 364 -3.63 7.51 -16.29
N GLY A 365 -4.63 6.67 -16.06
CA GLY A 365 -4.45 5.21 -15.99
C GLY A 365 -4.98 4.56 -14.72
N GLY A 366 -5.25 5.33 -13.65
CA GLY A 366 -5.63 4.78 -12.35
C GLY A 366 -4.66 3.68 -11.91
N PHE A 367 -5.19 2.48 -11.66
CA PHE A 367 -4.42 1.29 -11.29
C PHE A 367 -3.60 0.66 -12.43
N TYR A 368 -3.85 1.03 -13.68
CA TYR A 368 -3.26 0.42 -14.88
C TYR A 368 -2.59 1.45 -15.80
N PRO A 369 -1.59 2.22 -15.31
CA PRO A 369 -0.86 3.13 -16.18
C PRO A 369 -0.09 2.35 -17.26
N PRO A 370 0.19 2.97 -18.42
CA PRO A 370 0.86 2.28 -19.51
C PRO A 370 2.32 1.96 -19.15
N ALA A 371 2.83 0.80 -19.57
CA ALA A 371 4.13 0.26 -19.12
C ALA A 371 5.33 1.19 -19.35
N GLU A 372 5.25 2.11 -20.31
CA GLU A 372 6.31 3.07 -20.60
C GLU A 372 6.57 4.08 -19.46
N VAL A 373 5.69 4.14 -18.45
CA VAL A 373 5.92 4.97 -17.26
C VAL A 373 6.63 4.24 -16.13
N ILE A 374 6.77 2.90 -16.18
CA ILE A 374 7.28 2.08 -15.07
C ILE A 374 8.63 2.62 -14.61
N ASP A 375 9.65 2.64 -15.48
CA ASP A 375 11.00 3.10 -15.12
C ASP A 375 11.02 4.52 -14.55
N ARG A 376 10.20 5.42 -15.12
CA ARG A 376 10.12 6.80 -14.66
C ARG A 376 9.53 6.89 -13.26
N GLU A 377 8.45 6.17 -12.99
CA GLU A 377 7.72 6.27 -11.72
C GLU A 377 8.33 5.42 -10.61
N THR A 378 9.01 4.31 -10.92
CA THR A 378 9.78 3.57 -9.92
C THR A 378 11.02 4.35 -9.48
N SER A 379 11.83 4.83 -10.44
CA SER A 379 13.05 5.61 -10.12
C SER A 379 12.76 6.95 -9.44
N ARG A 380 11.56 7.52 -9.63
CA ARG A 380 11.11 8.73 -8.92
C ARG A 380 11.14 8.56 -7.39
N ASN A 381 10.99 7.34 -6.88
CA ASN A 381 10.93 7.03 -5.45
C ASN A 381 12.28 6.62 -4.84
N ASP A 382 13.35 6.51 -5.65
CA ASP A 382 14.69 6.06 -5.21
C ASP A 382 15.22 6.82 -3.99
N LYS A 383 15.15 8.16 -4.05
CA LYS A 383 15.64 9.02 -2.96
C LYS A 383 14.85 8.85 -1.66
N ALA A 384 13.57 8.50 -1.73
CA ALA A 384 12.75 8.27 -0.55
C ALA A 384 13.17 6.95 0.14
N VAL A 385 13.39 5.89 -0.64
CA VAL A 385 13.91 4.60 -0.15
C VAL A 385 15.28 4.79 0.48
N ASP A 386 16.21 5.47 -0.20
CA ASP A 386 17.56 5.75 0.31
C ASP A 386 17.50 6.55 1.63
N LEU A 387 16.57 7.51 1.72
CA LEU A 387 16.37 8.29 2.93
C LEU A 387 15.91 7.41 4.11
N LEU A 388 14.92 6.55 3.90
CA LEU A 388 14.44 5.62 4.93
C LEU A 388 15.58 4.68 5.40
N MET A 389 16.30 4.08 4.45
CA MET A 389 17.46 3.22 4.71
C MET A 389 18.53 3.93 5.55
N SER A 390 18.82 5.19 5.22
CA SER A 390 19.81 6.00 5.95
C SER A 390 19.45 6.22 7.42
N TYR A 391 18.16 6.37 7.73
CA TYR A 391 17.65 6.59 9.08
C TYR A 391 17.34 5.30 9.85
N ALA A 392 17.34 4.13 9.21
CA ALA A 392 16.92 2.87 9.84
C ALA A 392 17.76 2.45 11.06
N ASN A 393 19.01 2.92 11.20
CA ASN A 393 19.77 2.71 12.45
C ASN A 393 19.25 3.53 13.63
N CYS A 394 18.64 4.67 13.37
CA CYS A 394 18.02 5.50 14.39
C CYS A 394 17.02 6.50 13.76
N VAL A 395 15.78 6.05 13.58
CA VAL A 395 14.73 6.85 12.94
C VAL A 395 14.43 8.16 13.70
N PRO A 396 14.36 8.18 15.06
CA PRO A 396 14.29 9.42 15.85
C PRO A 396 15.35 10.48 15.56
N LYS A 397 16.49 10.13 14.95
CA LYS A 397 17.54 11.10 14.58
C LYS A 397 17.03 12.17 13.62
N VAL A 398 15.97 11.89 12.86
CA VAL A 398 15.35 12.86 11.94
C VAL A 398 14.83 14.12 12.67
N ILE A 399 14.48 14.00 13.95
CA ILE A 399 14.08 15.11 14.84
C ILE A 399 15.19 15.49 15.84
N GLY A 400 16.42 15.03 15.62
CA GLY A 400 17.56 15.27 16.52
C GLY A 400 17.51 14.50 17.84
N LYS A 401 16.72 13.43 17.93
CA LYS A 401 16.66 12.56 19.12
C LYS A 401 17.59 11.36 18.97
N ALA A 402 18.00 10.81 20.10
CA ALA A 402 18.81 9.60 20.17
C ALA A 402 17.93 8.34 20.15
N CYS A 403 18.57 7.23 19.79
CA CYS A 403 18.16 5.87 20.02
C CYS A 403 19.11 5.28 21.08
#